data_AF-T1A7Q2-F1
#
_entry.id   AF-T1A7Q2-F1
#
_cell.length_a   1.000
_cell.length_b   1.000
_cell.length_c   1.000
_cell.angle_alpha   90.00
_cell.angle_beta   90.00
_cell.angle_gamma   90.00
#
_symmetry.space_group_name_H-M   'P 1'
#
loop_
_entity.id
_entity.type
_entity.pdbx_description
1 polymer ?
#
loop_
_entity_poly.entity_id
_entity_poly.type
_entity_poly.pdbx_seq_one_letter_code
_entity_poly.pdbx_strand_id
1 'polypeptide(L)'
;MAIVANGDLMALDGKINSDDNAEFRHPRLAAMRDKTQEDPTEAEALENNLNYVTMDGNIGCMVNGAGLAMATMDVIKLAGAEPANFLDVGGGATKER
;
A
#
# COMPACT_ATOMS: atom_id res chain seq x y z
N MET A 1 0.13 -17.31 -19.58
CA MET A 1 0.90 -17.99 -20.66
C MET A 1 -0.04 -18.94 -21.39
N ALA A 2 0.03 -19.00 -22.72
CA ALA A 2 -0.76 -19.91 -23.55
C ALA A 2 0.00 -20.30 -24.83
N ILE A 3 -0.36 -21.44 -25.41
CA ILE A 3 0.07 -21.83 -26.75
C ILE A 3 -0.94 -21.26 -27.75
N VAL A 4 -0.49 -20.44 -28.68
CA VAL A 4 -1.33 -19.85 -29.74
C VAL A 4 -1.43 -20.79 -30.94
N ALA A 5 -2.34 -20.50 -31.87
CA ALA A 5 -2.72 -21.41 -32.96
C ALA A 5 -1.56 -21.88 -33.87
N ASN A 6 -0.47 -21.11 -33.95
CA ASN A 6 0.74 -21.47 -34.69
C ASN A 6 1.72 -22.35 -33.90
N GLY A 7 1.40 -22.71 -32.66
CA GLY A 7 2.22 -23.54 -31.78
C GLY A 7 3.16 -22.77 -30.85
N ASP A 8 3.21 -21.44 -30.94
CA ASP A 8 4.13 -20.62 -30.12
C ASP A 8 3.60 -20.41 -28.70
N LEU A 9 4.51 -20.33 -27.72
CA LEU A 9 4.22 -19.96 -26.35
C LEU A 9 4.21 -18.43 -26.20
N MET A 10 3.10 -17.87 -25.72
CA MET A 10 2.93 -16.42 -25.52
C MET A 10 2.34 -16.07 -24.15
N ALA A 11 2.68 -14.89 -23.62
CA ALA A 11 2.01 -14.31 -22.45
C ALA A 11 0.76 -13.55 -22.92
N LEU A 12 -0.44 -14.08 -22.65
CA LEU A 12 -1.70 -13.42 -22.98
C LEU A 12 -2.04 -12.28 -22.00
N ASP A 13 -1.62 -12.43 -20.75
CA ASP A 13 -1.79 -11.46 -19.68
C ASP A 13 -0.60 -11.59 -18.72
N GLY A 14 -0.29 -10.51 -18.01
CA GLY A 14 0.82 -10.41 -17.10
C GLY A 14 0.61 -9.32 -16.06
N LYS A 15 0.83 -9.68 -14.80
CA LYS A 15 0.89 -8.73 -13.69
C LYS A 15 2.34 -8.60 -13.24
N ILE A 16 2.81 -7.35 -13.12
CA ILE A 16 4.13 -7.02 -12.62
C ILE A 16 3.92 -6.18 -11.36
N ASN A 17 4.58 -6.57 -10.27
CA ASN A 17 4.70 -5.75 -9.07
C ASN A 17 6.16 -5.28 -9.00
N SER A 18 6.37 -3.98 -8.87
CA SER A 18 7.69 -3.38 -8.62
C SER A 18 7.97 -3.27 -7.12
N ASP A 19 9.25 -3.24 -6.76
CA ASP A 19 9.69 -2.90 -5.40
C ASP A 19 9.85 -1.38 -5.29
N ASP A 20 9.04 -0.76 -4.44
CA ASP A 20 9.05 0.69 -4.22
C ASP A 20 10.41 1.18 -3.70
N ASN A 21 11.14 0.36 -2.93
CA ASN A 21 12.49 0.71 -2.46
C ASN A 21 13.52 0.80 -3.60
N ALA A 22 13.21 0.23 -4.76
CA ALA A 22 14.07 0.25 -5.94
C ALA A 22 13.66 1.32 -6.95
N GLU A 23 12.57 2.06 -6.71
CA GLU A 23 11.99 2.99 -7.69
C GLU A 23 12.99 4.08 -8.12
N PHE A 24 13.82 4.57 -7.17
CA PHE A 24 14.81 5.63 -7.40
C PHE A 24 15.81 5.34 -8.53
N ARG A 25 16.05 4.06 -8.86
CA ARG A 25 16.96 3.62 -9.93
C ARG A 25 16.24 3.14 -11.19
N HIS A 26 14.92 3.21 -11.25
CA HIS A 26 14.09 2.75 -12.36
C HIS A 26 13.07 3.81 -12.82
N PRO A 27 13.53 4.96 -13.37
CA PRO A 27 12.65 6.09 -13.71
C PRO A 27 11.57 5.74 -14.75
N ARG A 28 11.84 4.76 -15.62
CA ARG A 28 10.84 4.27 -16.60
C ARG A 28 9.69 3.52 -15.95
N LEU A 29 9.93 2.78 -14.86
CA LEU A 29 8.87 2.08 -14.14
C LEU A 29 8.07 3.06 -13.29
N ALA A 30 8.74 4.00 -12.62
CA ALA A 30 8.09 5.10 -11.89
C ALA A 30 7.11 5.88 -12.77
N ALA A 31 7.50 6.18 -14.02
CA ALA A 31 6.66 6.89 -14.98
C ALA A 31 5.43 6.09 -15.47
N MET A 32 5.38 4.76 -15.23
CA MET A 32 4.24 3.91 -15.57
C MET A 32 3.17 3.87 -14.46
N ARG A 33 3.44 4.49 -13.30
CA ARG A 33 2.50 4.51 -12.18
C ARG A 33 1.24 5.30 -12.53
N ASP A 34 0.09 4.63 -12.42
CA ASP A 34 -1.22 5.21 -12.68
C ASP A 34 -2.01 5.35 -11.38
N LYS A 35 -2.04 6.56 -10.83
CA LYS A 35 -2.75 6.89 -9.59
C LYS A 35 -4.26 6.68 -9.68
N THR A 36 -4.84 6.61 -10.87
CA THR A 36 -6.29 6.35 -11.03
C THR A 36 -6.67 4.91 -10.69
N GLN A 37 -5.68 4.02 -10.60
CA GLN A 37 -5.85 2.61 -10.20
C GLN A 37 -5.56 2.37 -8.71
N GLU A 38 -5.20 3.42 -7.95
CA GLU A 38 -4.86 3.37 -6.54
C GLU A 38 -6.01 3.93 -5.68
N ASP A 39 -6.04 3.59 -4.39
CA ASP A 39 -6.95 4.24 -3.45
C ASP A 39 -6.55 5.73 -3.30
N PRO A 40 -7.47 6.68 -3.47
CA PRO A 40 -7.14 8.11 -3.38
C PRO A 40 -6.50 8.52 -2.05
N THR A 41 -6.91 7.88 -0.95
CA THR A 41 -6.43 8.16 0.41
C THR A 41 -5.02 7.63 0.59
N GLU A 42 -4.73 6.42 0.10
CA GLU A 42 -3.38 5.84 0.13
C GLU A 42 -2.41 6.63 -0.75
N ALA A 43 -2.85 7.07 -1.93
CA ALA A 43 -2.06 7.90 -2.83
C ALA A 43 -1.72 9.27 -2.18
N GLU A 44 -2.69 9.93 -1.53
CA GLU A 44 -2.47 11.18 -0.80
C GLU A 44 -1.54 10.98 0.41
N ALA A 45 -1.73 9.90 1.16
CA ALA A 45 -0.86 9.56 2.29
C ALA A 45 0.59 9.37 1.85
N LEU A 46 0.81 8.69 0.72
CA LEU A 46 2.15 8.47 0.20
C LEU A 46 2.84 9.79 -0.23
N GLU A 47 2.10 10.75 -0.79
CA GLU A 47 2.63 12.09 -1.09
C GLU A 47 3.15 12.82 0.17
N ASN A 48 2.54 12.51 1.32
CA ASN A 48 2.94 13.01 2.63
C ASN A 48 3.97 12.12 3.34
N ASN A 49 4.48 11.06 2.68
CA ASN A 49 5.36 10.05 3.26
C ASN A 49 4.75 9.31 4.45
N LEU A 50 3.44 9.08 4.41
CA LEU A 50 2.70 8.29 5.39
C LEU A 50 2.41 6.91 4.83
N ASN A 51 2.58 5.87 5.67
CA ASN A 51 2.17 4.51 5.32
C ASN A 51 0.72 4.32 5.75
N TYR A 52 -0.21 4.48 4.82
CA TYR A 52 -1.65 4.34 5.06
C TYR A 52 -2.22 3.16 4.29
N VAL A 53 -3.15 2.42 4.90
CA VAL A 53 -3.95 1.40 4.22
C VAL A 53 -5.40 1.54 4.65
N THR A 54 -6.31 1.63 3.69
CA THR A 54 -7.76 1.75 3.94
C THR A 54 -8.33 0.40 4.38
N MET A 55 -9.23 0.40 5.38
CA MET A 55 -9.93 -0.79 5.88
C MET A 55 -11.43 -0.50 6.08
N ASP A 56 -12.23 -1.56 6.20
CA ASP A 56 -13.70 -1.44 6.23
C ASP A 56 -14.30 -1.09 7.62
N GLY A 57 -13.46 -0.85 8.62
CA GLY A 57 -13.91 -0.57 9.98
C GLY A 57 -14.32 0.89 10.24
N ASN A 58 -14.53 1.20 11.51
CA ASN A 58 -14.98 2.54 11.95
C ASN A 58 -14.08 3.17 13.02
N ILE A 59 -13.03 2.48 13.47
CA ILE A 59 -12.06 2.98 14.43
C ILE A 59 -10.75 3.30 13.71
N GLY A 60 -10.44 4.58 13.57
CA GLY A 60 -9.16 5.00 12.99
C GLY A 60 -8.01 4.83 13.98
N CYS A 61 -6.86 4.38 13.50
CA CYS A 61 -5.64 4.30 14.32
C CYS A 61 -4.51 5.11 13.67
N MET A 62 -3.69 5.74 14.51
CA MET A 62 -2.48 6.47 14.11
C MET A 62 -1.38 6.05 15.08
N VAL A 63 -0.30 5.51 14.54
CA VAL A 63 0.74 4.89 15.34
C VAL A 63 2.12 5.20 14.79
N ASN A 64 3.11 5.31 15.66
CA ASN A 64 4.51 5.46 15.28
C ASN A 64 5.16 4.07 15.27
N GLY A 65 5.27 3.49 14.07
CA GLY A 65 5.88 2.21 13.79
C GLY A 65 4.88 1.14 13.37
N ALA A 66 5.13 0.51 12.22
CA ALA A 66 4.30 -0.54 11.63
C ALA A 66 3.99 -1.70 12.61
N GLY A 67 4.96 -2.11 13.44
CA GLY A 67 4.75 -3.18 14.43
C GLY A 67 3.73 -2.81 15.50
N LEU A 68 3.76 -1.58 15.99
CA LEU A 68 2.80 -1.09 16.96
C LEU A 68 1.43 -0.85 16.30
N ALA A 69 1.41 -0.43 15.03
CA ALA A 69 0.19 -0.27 14.26
C ALA A 69 -0.56 -1.61 14.11
N MET A 70 0.15 -2.67 13.74
CA MET A 70 -0.39 -4.03 13.70
C MET A 70 -0.94 -4.49 15.05
N ALA A 71 -0.16 -4.33 16.13
CA ALA A 71 -0.62 -4.70 17.48
C ALA A 71 -1.86 -3.91 17.92
N THR A 72 -1.96 -2.63 17.54
CA THR A 72 -3.12 -1.78 17.85
C THR A 72 -4.37 -2.28 17.15
N MET A 73 -4.26 -2.65 15.87
CA MET A 73 -5.37 -3.25 15.11
C MET A 73 -5.79 -4.60 15.71
N ASP A 74 -4.84 -5.44 16.12
CA ASP A 74 -5.14 -6.72 16.78
C ASP A 74 -5.94 -6.50 18.07
N VAL A 75 -5.57 -5.51 18.89
CA VAL A 75 -6.30 -5.16 20.11
C VAL A 75 -7.71 -4.65 19.80
N ILE A 76 -7.90 -3.83 18.76
CA ILE A 76 -9.22 -3.35 18.31
C ILE A 76 -10.12 -4.53 17.92
N LYS A 77 -9.60 -5.47 17.13
CA LYS A 77 -10.33 -6.69 16.76
C LYS A 77 -10.64 -7.57 17.97
N LEU A 78 -9.68 -7.76 18.88
CA LEU A 78 -9.89 -8.52 20.12
C LEU A 78 -10.96 -7.90 21.03
N ALA A 79 -11.12 -6.57 20.99
CA ALA A 79 -12.18 -5.85 21.69
C ALA A 79 -13.55 -5.92 20.98
N GLY A 80 -13.64 -6.59 19.83
CA GLY A 80 -14.88 -6.80 19.07
C GLY A 80 -15.26 -5.65 18.13
N ALA A 81 -14.32 -4.77 17.80
CA ALA A 81 -14.51 -3.69 16.83
C ALA A 81 -13.65 -3.91 15.58
N GLU A 82 -13.89 -3.13 14.53
CA GLU A 82 -13.15 -3.22 13.27
C GLU A 82 -12.32 -1.94 13.04
N PRO A 83 -11.00 -2.06 12.78
CA PRO A 83 -10.15 -0.93 12.47
C PRO A 83 -10.51 -0.36 11.08
N ALA A 84 -10.60 0.97 10.98
CA ALA A 84 -10.92 1.70 9.75
C ALA A 84 -9.69 1.95 8.85
N ASN A 85 -8.48 1.91 9.42
CA ASN A 85 -7.27 2.12 8.67
C ASN A 85 -6.06 1.55 9.41
N PHE A 86 -4.98 1.33 8.65
CA PHE A 86 -3.61 1.29 9.16
C PHE A 86 -2.95 2.63 8.85
N LEU A 87 -2.30 3.26 9.83
CA LEU A 87 -1.49 4.46 9.60
C LEU A 87 -0.23 4.41 10.46
N ASP A 88 0.91 4.31 9.79
CA ASP A 88 2.23 4.45 10.39
C ASP A 88 2.86 5.79 9.98
N VAL A 89 3.05 6.68 10.96
CA VAL A 89 3.69 8.01 10.79
C VAL A 89 5.23 7.95 10.89
N GLY A 90 5.79 6.77 11.19
CA GLY A 90 7.22 6.54 11.30
C GLY A 90 7.87 7.12 12.57
N GLY A 91 9.07 6.62 12.88
CA GLY A 91 9.87 6.94 14.08
C GLY A 91 10.04 8.43 14.41
N GLY A 92 10.04 9.28 13.37
CA GLY A 92 10.36 10.70 13.44
C GLY A 92 9.15 11.64 13.40
N ALA A 93 7.99 11.21 13.91
CA ALA A 93 6.77 12.03 13.93
C ALA A 93 7.03 13.44 14.49
N THR A 94 6.61 14.46 13.74
CA THR A 94 6.71 15.88 14.10
C THR A 94 5.31 16.49 14.13
N LYS A 95 5.17 17.75 14.58
CA LYS A 95 3.86 18.41 14.59
C LYS A 95 3.24 18.57 13.18
N GLU A 96 4.09 18.53 12.15
CA GLU A 96 3.73 18.73 10.74
C GLU A 96 3.74 17.43 9.93
N ARG A 97 4.22 16.31 10.50
CA ARG A 97 4.36 15.00 9.85
C ARG A 97 4.03 13.87 10.81
#